data_AF-A0A956IB44-F1
#
_entry.id   AF-A0A956IB44-F1
#
_cell.length_a   1.000
_cell.length_b   1.000
_cell.length_c   1.000
_cell.angle_alpha   90.00
_cell.angle_beta   90.00
_cell.angle_gamma   90.00
#
_symmetry.space_group_name_H-M   'P 1'
#
loop_
_entity.id
_entity.type
_entity.pdbx_description
1 polymer ?
#
loop_
_entity_poly.entity_id
_entity_poly.type
_entity_poly.pdbx_seq_one_letter_code
_entity_poly.pdbx_strand_id
1 'polypeptide(L)'
;YLEGFGWVVADVTPAQVLTPPGPPPDVDLQRLLGELARGLDAVPVDEDAPVSRTVATLRDVLTWIGWGLLGLLASLFVFLVLGKAWRRLAPRFASADTRPLVSYRAALDQLGEVALRRERGESREAFARRVAEIAPSFDLLTRANVGAAFGSRRVDAGSLESVRAKLGQELARAFPLWRRFVGRLAFWSWLGSR
;
A
#
# COMPACT_ATOMS: atom_id res chain seq x y z
N TYR A 1 -43.25 24.74 54.21
CA TYR A 1 -43.55 23.56 55.04
C TYR A 1 -44.51 22.67 54.26
N LEU A 2 -44.12 21.43 53.96
CA LEU A 2 -44.96 20.43 53.28
C LEU A 2 -45.43 19.41 54.32
N GLU A 3 -46.74 19.21 54.41
CA GLU A 3 -47.35 18.34 55.42
C GLU A 3 -46.91 16.88 55.19
N GLY A 4 -46.27 16.29 56.20
CA GLY A 4 -45.63 14.96 56.14
C GLY A 4 -44.12 14.94 55.83
N PHE A 5 -43.53 16.05 55.34
CA PHE A 5 -42.10 16.11 54.97
C PHE A 5 -41.31 17.27 55.61
N GLY A 6 -42.00 18.22 56.26
CA GLY A 6 -41.36 19.32 56.99
C GLY A 6 -40.97 20.53 56.12
N TRP A 7 -39.99 21.32 56.57
CA TRP A 7 -39.46 22.44 55.80
C TRP A 7 -38.46 21.93 54.75
N VAL A 8 -38.96 21.76 53.52
CA VAL A 8 -38.14 21.44 52.35
C VAL A 8 -37.78 22.76 51.66
N VAL A 9 -36.48 23.00 51.45
CA VAL A 9 -36.01 24.09 50.58
C VAL A 9 -36.21 23.64 49.14
N ALA A 10 -37.33 24.07 48.55
CA ALA A 10 -37.59 23.85 47.15
C ALA A 10 -37.06 25.05 46.35
N ASP A 11 -36.17 24.80 45.41
CA ASP A 11 -35.68 25.82 44.48
C ASP A 11 -36.74 25.98 43.38
N VAL A 12 -37.73 26.84 43.63
CA VAL A 12 -38.90 26.99 42.76
C VAL A 12 -38.54 27.85 41.55
N THR A 13 -38.27 27.20 40.41
CA THR A 13 -38.08 27.88 39.13
C THR A 13 -39.38 27.86 38.31
N PRO A 14 -39.87 29.01 37.81
CA PRO A 14 -41.10 29.06 37.02
C PRO A 14 -40.95 28.32 35.68
N ALA A 15 -41.97 27.57 35.28
CA ALA A 15 -41.96 26.78 34.05
C ALA A 15 -41.91 27.65 32.77
N GLN A 16 -42.34 28.91 32.86
CA GLN A 16 -42.29 29.88 31.76
C GLN A 16 -41.83 31.23 32.30
N VAL A 17 -40.81 31.81 31.65
CA VAL A 17 -40.27 33.12 31.97
C VAL A 17 -40.60 34.04 30.80
N LEU A 18 -41.23 35.18 31.07
CA LEU A 18 -41.61 36.17 30.04
C LEU A 18 -40.38 36.80 29.34
N THR A 19 -39.23 36.73 30.00
CA THR A 19 -37.95 37.19 29.48
C THR A 19 -37.13 35.96 29.10
N PRO A 20 -36.63 35.85 27.86
CA PRO A 20 -35.70 34.79 27.51
C PRO A 20 -34.47 34.88 28.44
N PRO A 21 -33.92 33.74 28.90
CA PRO A 21 -32.70 33.77 29.68
C PRO A 21 -31.62 34.53 28.91
N GLY A 22 -30.90 35.40 29.60
CA GLY A 22 -29.77 36.11 29.00
C GLY A 22 -28.77 35.12 28.41
N PRO A 23 -27.97 35.53 27.41
CA PRO A 23 -26.91 34.69 26.90
C PRO A 23 -26.02 34.23 28.08
N PRO A 24 -25.54 32.98 28.07
CA PRO A 24 -24.67 32.51 29.11
C PRO A 24 -23.47 33.47 29.22
N PRO A 25 -23.06 33.85 30.44
CA PRO A 25 -21.88 34.68 30.63
C PRO A 25 -20.67 34.07 29.92
N ASP A 26 -19.86 34.95 29.32
CA ASP A 26 -18.66 34.57 28.57
C ASP A 26 -17.71 33.77 29.47
N VAL A 27 -17.42 32.54 29.04
CA VAL A 27 -16.62 31.57 29.79
C VAL A 27 -15.20 32.10 30.04
N ASP A 28 -14.64 32.82 29.07
CA ASP A 28 -13.29 33.36 29.18
C ASP A 28 -13.24 34.52 30.17
N LEU A 29 -14.28 35.37 30.15
CA LEU A 29 -14.42 36.47 31.09
C LEU A 29 -14.65 35.96 32.52
N GLN A 30 -15.45 34.90 32.69
CA GLN A 30 -15.61 34.24 33.99
C GLN A 30 -14.31 33.67 34.52
N ARG A 31 -13.52 33.05 33.65
CA ARG A 31 -12.22 32.49 34.02
C ARG A 31 -11.24 33.59 34.44
N LEU A 32 -11.15 34.67 33.67
CA LEU A 32 -10.30 35.82 33.99
C LEU A 32 -10.67 36.48 35.33
N LEU A 33 -11.97 36.71 35.55
CA LEU A 33 -12.45 37.25 36.82
C LEU A 33 -12.19 36.28 37.99
N GLY A 34 -12.33 34.98 37.75
CA GLY A 34 -12.00 33.95 38.73
C GLY A 34 -10.51 33.87 39.07
N GLU A 35 -9.63 34.12 38.10
CA GLU A 35 -8.17 34.16 38.29
C GLU A 35 -7.75 35.44 39.05
N LEU A 36 -8.32 36.60 38.70
CA LEU A 36 -8.16 37.87 39.44
C LEU A 36 -8.64 37.76 40.89
N ALA A 37 -9.81 37.13 41.12
CA ALA A 37 -10.34 36.92 42.47
C ALA A 37 -9.45 36.01 43.32
N ARG A 38 -8.65 35.13 42.70
CA ARG A 38 -7.67 34.28 43.37
C ARG A 38 -6.31 34.97 43.56
N GLY A 39 -6.18 36.24 43.16
CA GLY A 39 -4.93 36.99 43.23
C GLY A 39 -3.84 36.47 42.29
N LEU A 40 -4.22 35.71 41.26
CA LEU A 40 -3.33 35.27 40.19
C LEU A 40 -3.35 36.33 39.09
N ASP A 41 -2.20 36.62 38.48
CA ASP A 41 -2.16 37.47 37.30
C ASP A 41 -3.05 36.86 36.22
N ALA A 42 -4.11 37.56 35.84
CA ALA A 42 -5.00 37.15 34.77
C ALA A 42 -4.25 37.24 33.44
N VAL A 43 -3.68 36.12 33.02
CA VAL A 43 -3.08 35.98 31.70
C VAL A 43 -4.22 35.71 30.72
N PRO A 44 -4.49 36.60 29.75
CA PRO A 44 -5.46 36.31 28.71
C PRO A 44 -5.12 34.98 28.05
N VAL A 45 -6.12 34.10 27.88
CA VAL A 45 -5.97 32.90 27.07
C VAL A 45 -5.83 33.38 25.64
N ASP A 46 -4.60 33.61 25.23
CA ASP A 46 -4.27 33.98 23.86
C ASP A 46 -4.38 32.70 23.02
N GLU A 47 -5.44 32.59 22.22
CA GLU A 47 -5.59 31.48 21.26
C GLU A 47 -4.43 31.46 20.25
N ASP A 48 -3.77 32.61 20.05
CA ASP A 48 -2.56 32.78 19.24
C ASP A 48 -1.26 32.66 20.06
N ALA A 49 -1.34 32.22 21.33
CA ALA A 49 -0.16 31.98 22.15
C ALA A 49 0.82 31.08 21.41
N PRO A 50 2.08 31.51 21.17
CA PRO A 50 3.01 30.75 20.38
C PRO A 50 3.24 29.40 21.05
N VAL A 51 2.86 28.33 20.35
CA VAL A 51 3.11 26.95 20.75
C VAL A 51 4.54 26.85 21.27
N SER A 52 4.71 26.25 22.46
CA SER A 52 6.01 26.24 23.12
C SER A 52 7.10 25.80 22.13
N ARG A 53 8.24 26.49 22.14
CA ARG A 53 9.30 26.30 21.14
C ARG A 53 9.68 24.82 20.98
N THR A 54 9.62 24.06 22.07
CA THR A 54 9.83 22.61 22.12
C THR A 54 8.79 21.83 21.32
N VAL A 55 7.50 22.15 21.47
CA VAL A 55 6.40 21.49 20.74
C VAL A 55 6.44 21.87 19.25
N ALA A 56 6.74 23.12 18.92
CA ALA A 56 6.95 23.54 17.53
C ALA A 56 8.11 22.78 16.87
N THR A 57 9.25 22.68 17.57
CA THR A 57 10.43 21.94 17.07
C THR A 57 10.11 20.44 16.90
N LEU A 58 9.39 19.84 17.84
CA LEU A 58 8.99 18.43 17.76
C LEU A 58 8.07 18.17 16.57
N ARG A 59 7.11 19.08 16.31
CA ARG A 59 6.22 19.01 15.14
C ARG A 59 7.02 19.08 13.84
N ASP A 60 8.00 19.98 13.75
CA ASP A 60 8.82 20.12 12.55
C ASP A 60 9.67 18.88 12.30
N VAL A 61 10.30 18.33 13.34
CA VAL A 61 11.05 17.07 13.27
C VAL A 61 10.15 15.92 12.84
N LEU A 62 8.96 15.79 13.43
CA LEU A 62 8.03 14.71 13.09
C LEU A 62 7.52 14.85 11.65
N THR A 63 7.26 16.08 11.20
CA THR A 63 6.87 16.37 9.82
C THR A 63 8.00 16.00 8.86
N TRP A 64 9.24 16.36 9.18
CA TRP A 64 10.41 16.01 8.38
C TRP A 64 10.64 14.50 8.31
N ILE A 65 10.50 13.79 9.44
CA ILE A 65 10.54 12.32 9.48
C ILE A 65 9.41 11.73 8.63
N GLY A 66 8.20 12.28 8.73
CA GLY A 66 7.05 11.85 7.94
C GLY A 66 7.30 11.96 6.44
N TRP A 67 7.81 13.11 5.98
CA TRP A 67 8.18 13.31 4.58
C TRP A 67 9.36 12.43 4.15
N GLY A 68 10.35 12.24 5.01
CA GLY A 68 11.47 11.35 4.76
C GLY A 68 11.03 9.89 4.58
N LEU A 69 10.18 9.41 5.48
CA LEU A 69 9.60 8.07 5.42
C LEU A 69 8.72 7.91 4.17
N LEU A 70 7.88 8.91 3.87
CA LEU A 70 7.05 8.89 2.67
C LEU A 70 7.91 8.85 1.40
N GLY A 71 8.97 9.66 1.33
CA GLY A 71 9.92 9.67 0.23
C GLY A 71 10.64 8.33 0.06
N LEU A 72 11.05 7.71 1.18
CA LEU A 72 11.67 6.38 1.18
C LEU A 72 10.70 5.31 0.65
N LEU A 73 9.45 5.29 1.14
CA LEU A 73 8.43 4.35 0.69
C LEU A 73 8.07 4.55 -0.78
N ALA A 74 7.95 5.81 -1.23
CA ALA A 74 7.71 6.14 -2.64
C ALA A 74 8.88 5.69 -3.53
N SER A 75 10.13 5.92 -3.10
CA SER A 75 11.32 5.47 -3.81
C SER A 75 11.38 3.94 -3.91
N LEU A 76 11.12 3.24 -2.81
CA LEU A 76 11.04 1.78 -2.80
C LEU A 76 9.93 1.26 -3.74
N PHE A 77 8.76 1.89 -3.72
CA PHE A 77 7.66 1.55 -4.62
C PHE A 77 8.06 1.72 -6.09
N VAL A 78 8.64 2.86 -6.45
CA VAL A 78 9.15 3.13 -7.81
C VAL A 78 10.19 2.09 -8.22
N PHE A 79 11.14 1.78 -7.34
CA PHE A 79 12.16 0.77 -7.59
C PHE A 79 11.55 -0.61 -7.90
N LEU A 80 10.55 -1.04 -7.14
CA LEU A 80 9.86 -2.32 -7.36
C LEU A 80 9.10 -2.34 -8.71
N VAL A 81 8.40 -1.25 -9.03
CA VAL A 81 7.65 -1.12 -10.30
C VAL A 81 8.62 -1.16 -11.49
N LEU A 82 9.70 -0.37 -11.44
CA LEU A 82 10.71 -0.32 -12.49
C LEU A 82 11.45 -1.66 -12.63
N GLY A 83 11.81 -2.29 -11.52
CA GLY A 83 12.44 -3.61 -11.54
C GLY A 83 11.55 -4.67 -12.20
N LYS A 84 10.26 -4.70 -11.88
CA LYS A 84 9.28 -5.60 -12.52
C LYS A 84 9.11 -5.30 -14.01
N ALA A 85 9.01 -4.02 -14.38
CA ALA A 85 8.93 -3.59 -15.78
C ALA A 85 10.19 -3.99 -16.56
N TRP A 86 11.37 -3.79 -15.97
CA TRP A 86 12.65 -4.17 -16.54
C TRP A 86 12.72 -5.69 -16.78
N ARG A 87 12.35 -6.52 -15.81
CA ARG A 87 12.33 -7.99 -15.99
C ARG A 87 11.40 -8.45 -17.11
N ARG A 88 10.31 -7.73 -17.37
CA ARG A 88 9.42 -8.02 -18.52
C ARG A 88 9.99 -7.56 -19.86
N LEU A 89 10.75 -6.47 -19.87
CA LEU A 89 11.32 -5.88 -21.09
C LEU A 89 12.71 -6.44 -21.44
N ALA A 90 13.43 -7.00 -20.46
CA ALA A 90 14.77 -7.56 -20.60
C ALA A 90 14.94 -8.54 -21.78
N PRO A 91 13.98 -9.43 -22.11
CA PRO A 91 14.10 -10.31 -23.28
C PRO A 91 14.29 -9.59 -24.63
N ARG A 92 13.76 -8.36 -24.75
CA ARG A 92 13.88 -7.55 -25.96
C ARG A 92 15.29 -7.02 -26.16
N PHE A 93 15.98 -6.71 -25.06
CA PHE A 93 17.33 -6.14 -25.06
C PHE A 93 18.45 -7.18 -24.87
N ALA A 94 18.10 -8.44 -24.55
CA ALA A 94 19.09 -9.48 -24.29
C ALA A 94 19.79 -9.98 -25.56
N SER A 95 21.07 -10.32 -25.42
CA SER A 95 21.86 -11.02 -26.44
C SER A 95 21.32 -12.43 -26.69
N ALA A 96 21.62 -13.02 -27.85
CA ALA A 96 21.15 -14.37 -28.20
C ALA A 96 21.48 -15.43 -27.15
N ASP A 97 22.61 -15.27 -26.44
CA ASP A 97 23.11 -16.21 -25.44
C ASP A 97 22.30 -16.17 -24.14
N THR A 98 21.87 -14.98 -23.72
CA THR A 98 21.13 -14.79 -22.47
C THR A 98 19.60 -14.78 -22.67
N ARG A 99 19.16 -14.64 -23.92
CA ARG A 99 17.74 -14.51 -24.30
C ARG A 99 16.86 -15.68 -23.81
N PRO A 100 17.25 -16.96 -23.87
CA PRO A 100 16.45 -18.06 -23.32
C PRO A 100 16.20 -17.92 -21.81
N LEU A 101 17.23 -17.54 -21.05
CA LEU A 101 17.14 -17.36 -19.61
C LEU A 101 16.21 -16.21 -19.21
N VAL A 102 16.39 -15.04 -19.84
CA VAL A 102 15.55 -13.87 -19.53
C VAL A 102 14.11 -14.05 -20.01
N SER A 103 13.89 -14.76 -21.12
CA SER A 103 12.54 -15.07 -21.63
C SER A 103 11.82 -16.04 -20.69
N TYR A 104 12.53 -17.05 -20.19
CA TYR A 104 12.00 -17.96 -19.17
C TYR A 104 11.67 -17.22 -17.86
N ARG A 105 12.54 -16.32 -17.39
CA ARG A 105 12.28 -15.49 -16.21
C ARG A 105 11.05 -14.61 -16.38
N ALA A 106 10.91 -13.95 -17.53
CA ALA A 106 9.75 -13.12 -17.84
C ALA A 106 8.45 -13.96 -17.91
N ALA A 107 8.53 -15.19 -18.40
CA ALA A 107 7.41 -16.12 -18.41
C ALA A 107 7.00 -16.59 -17.00
N LEU A 108 7.97 -16.87 -16.12
CA LEU A 108 7.71 -17.14 -14.70
C LEU A 108 7.02 -15.96 -14.01
N ASP A 109 7.41 -14.73 -14.33
CA ASP A 109 6.75 -13.54 -13.79
C ASP A 109 5.28 -13.46 -14.24
N GLN A 110 4.99 -13.77 -15.51
CA GLN A 110 3.62 -13.82 -16.04
C GLN A 110 2.76 -14.90 -15.36
N LEU A 111 3.32 -16.09 -15.11
CA LEU A 111 2.64 -17.15 -14.36
C LEU A 111 2.43 -16.75 -12.88
N GLY A 112 3.43 -16.12 -12.27
CA GLY A 112 3.37 -15.64 -10.90
C GLY A 112 2.30 -14.57 -10.67
N GLU A 113 1.96 -13.77 -11.70
CA GLU A 113 0.84 -12.82 -11.66
C GLU A 113 -0.52 -13.50 -11.48
N VAL A 114 -0.69 -14.71 -12.02
CA VAL A 114 -1.94 -15.47 -11.87
C VAL A 114 -1.84 -16.50 -10.75
N ALA A 115 -0.88 -16.35 -9.83
CA ALA A 115 -0.60 -17.24 -8.72
C ALA A 115 -0.21 -18.68 -9.12
N LEU A 116 0.24 -18.89 -10.36
CA LEU A 116 0.85 -20.15 -10.77
C LEU A 116 2.33 -20.13 -10.38
N ARG A 117 2.70 -21.00 -9.43
CA ARG A 117 4.07 -21.12 -8.92
C ARG A 117 4.48 -22.56 -8.81
N ARG A 118 5.79 -22.76 -8.90
CA ARG A 118 6.43 -24.06 -8.73
C ARG A 118 6.32 -24.52 -7.28
N GLU A 119 6.02 -25.80 -7.09
CA GLU A 119 5.97 -26.44 -5.78
C GLU A 119 7.37 -26.74 -5.24
N ARG A 120 7.49 -26.96 -3.93
CA ARG A 120 8.78 -27.25 -3.31
C ARG A 120 9.28 -28.62 -3.80
N GLY A 121 10.46 -28.65 -4.40
CA GLY A 121 11.04 -29.88 -4.97
C GLY A 121 10.64 -30.18 -6.42
N GLU A 122 9.76 -29.36 -7.03
CA GLU A 122 9.33 -29.55 -8.41
C GLU A 122 10.42 -29.09 -9.41
N SER A 123 10.73 -29.91 -10.42
CA SER A 123 11.64 -29.53 -11.50
C SER A 123 11.01 -28.48 -12.42
N ARG A 124 11.82 -27.83 -13.28
CA ARG A 124 11.29 -26.81 -14.20
C ARG A 124 10.34 -27.43 -15.24
N GLU A 125 10.69 -28.63 -15.71
CA GLU A 125 9.94 -29.43 -16.67
C GLU A 125 8.70 -30.08 -16.05
N ALA A 126 8.78 -30.50 -14.78
CA ALA A 126 7.60 -30.97 -14.05
C ALA A 126 6.57 -29.83 -13.90
N PHE A 127 7.03 -28.64 -13.51
CA PHE A 127 6.19 -27.45 -13.45
C PHE A 127 5.58 -27.10 -14.80
N ALA A 128 6.38 -27.13 -15.87
CA ALA A 128 5.89 -26.86 -17.22
C ALA A 128 4.80 -27.83 -17.65
N ARG A 129 4.95 -29.13 -17.37
CA ARG A 129 3.94 -30.15 -17.64
C ARG A 129 2.66 -29.92 -16.83
N ARG A 130 2.78 -29.56 -15.54
CA ARG A 130 1.62 -29.31 -14.67
C ARG A 130 0.78 -28.12 -15.16
N VAL A 131 1.42 -27.06 -15.64
CA VAL A 131 0.69 -25.88 -16.15
C VAL A 131 0.33 -25.97 -17.64
N ALA A 132 0.69 -27.06 -18.33
CA ALA A 132 0.54 -27.19 -19.78
C ALA A 132 -0.91 -27.14 -20.26
N GLU A 133 -1.88 -27.53 -19.43
CA GLU A 133 -3.30 -27.42 -19.74
C GLU A 133 -3.75 -25.96 -19.89
N ILE A 134 -3.17 -25.06 -19.09
CA ILE A 134 -3.53 -23.64 -19.05
C ILE A 134 -2.60 -22.82 -19.96
N ALA A 135 -1.32 -23.18 -19.99
CA ALA A 135 -0.23 -22.41 -20.57
C ALA A 135 0.73 -23.31 -21.37
N PRO A 136 0.26 -23.96 -22.45
CA PRO A 136 1.08 -24.90 -23.22
C PRO A 136 2.33 -24.25 -23.84
N SER A 137 2.29 -22.94 -24.15
CA SER A 137 3.45 -22.21 -24.67
C SER A 137 4.62 -22.13 -23.68
N PHE A 138 4.36 -22.31 -22.38
CA PHE A 138 5.41 -22.26 -21.36
C PHE A 138 6.41 -23.42 -21.45
N ASP A 139 5.97 -24.57 -21.97
CA ASP A 139 6.83 -25.75 -22.12
C ASP A 139 7.98 -25.50 -23.10
N LEU A 140 7.71 -24.82 -24.23
CA LEU A 140 8.75 -24.47 -25.20
C LEU A 140 9.77 -23.49 -24.61
N LEU A 141 9.33 -22.51 -23.82
CA LEU A 141 10.23 -21.57 -23.13
C LEU A 141 11.10 -22.29 -22.09
N THR A 142 10.52 -23.27 -21.40
CA THR A 142 11.25 -24.12 -20.44
C THR A 142 12.30 -24.96 -21.14
N ARG A 143 11.94 -25.65 -22.22
CA ARG A 143 12.87 -26.45 -23.04
C ARG A 143 13.99 -25.60 -23.64
N ALA A 144 13.69 -24.38 -24.12
CA ALA A 144 14.70 -23.47 -24.64
C ALA A 144 15.72 -23.05 -23.56
N ASN A 145 15.26 -22.75 -22.35
CA ASN A 145 16.12 -22.37 -21.23
C ASN A 145 16.96 -23.56 -20.70
N VAL A 146 16.35 -24.72 -20.53
CA VAL A 146 17.04 -25.95 -20.11
C VAL A 146 18.06 -26.36 -21.17
N GLY A 147 17.66 -26.37 -22.44
CA GLY A 147 18.55 -26.66 -23.56
C GLY A 147 19.74 -25.71 -23.63
N ALA A 148 19.52 -24.41 -23.49
CA ALA A 148 20.60 -23.42 -23.45
C ALA A 148 21.57 -23.67 -22.28
N ALA A 149 21.08 -24.07 -21.11
CA ALA A 149 21.93 -24.41 -19.96
C ALA A 149 22.78 -25.67 -20.19
N PHE A 150 22.30 -26.62 -20.99
CA PHE A 150 23.00 -27.85 -21.36
C PHE A 150 23.72 -27.78 -22.71
N GLY A 151 23.80 -26.60 -23.34
CA GLY A 151 24.55 -26.39 -24.58
C GLY A 151 23.86 -26.88 -25.87
N SER A 152 22.55 -27.12 -25.85
CA SER A 152 21.80 -27.50 -27.06
C SER A 152 21.67 -26.33 -28.06
N ARG A 153 21.24 -26.62 -29.30
CA ARG A 153 21.01 -25.58 -30.33
C ARG A 153 20.16 -24.44 -29.80
N ARG A 154 20.60 -23.22 -30.11
CA ARG A 154 19.96 -21.97 -29.73
C ARG A 154 18.65 -21.81 -30.51
N VAL A 155 17.56 -21.54 -29.79
CA VAL A 155 16.26 -21.21 -30.39
C VAL A 155 16.31 -19.76 -30.88
N ASP A 156 15.75 -19.50 -32.06
CA ASP A 156 15.75 -18.16 -32.64
C ASP A 156 15.07 -17.14 -31.71
N ALA A 157 15.63 -15.94 -31.67
CA ALA A 157 15.19 -14.86 -30.80
C ALA A 157 13.77 -14.37 -31.09
N GLY A 158 13.42 -14.21 -32.37
CA GLY A 158 12.08 -13.78 -32.78
C GLY A 158 11.03 -14.83 -32.42
N SER A 159 11.40 -16.10 -32.53
CA SER A 159 10.52 -17.20 -32.15
C SER A 159 10.18 -17.21 -30.65
N LEU A 160 11.14 -16.93 -29.75
CA LEU A 160 10.91 -16.92 -28.31
C LEU A 160 9.96 -15.80 -27.85
N GLU A 161 10.08 -14.59 -28.41
CA GLU A 161 9.18 -13.48 -28.09
C GLU A 161 7.75 -13.79 -28.56
N SER A 162 7.61 -14.42 -29.73
CA SER A 162 6.29 -14.83 -30.24
C SER A 162 5.62 -15.88 -29.33
N VAL A 163 6.40 -16.83 -28.81
CA VAL A 163 5.92 -17.86 -27.87
C VAL A 163 5.52 -17.23 -26.54
N ARG A 164 6.30 -16.25 -26.06
CA ARG A 164 5.95 -15.49 -24.85
C ARG A 164 4.69 -14.65 -25.03
N ALA A 165 4.48 -14.07 -26.22
CA ALA A 165 3.23 -13.37 -26.53
C ALA A 165 2.03 -14.32 -26.51
N LYS A 166 2.19 -15.54 -27.05
CA LYS A 166 1.16 -16.60 -26.97
C LYS A 166 0.85 -17.00 -25.53
N LEU A 167 1.86 -17.19 -24.68
CA LEU A 167 1.67 -17.41 -23.24
C LEU A 167 0.80 -16.30 -22.60
N GLY A 168 1.08 -15.04 -22.93
CA GLY A 168 0.27 -13.92 -22.45
C GLY A 168 -1.20 -13.98 -22.89
N GLN A 169 -1.48 -14.51 -24.08
CA GLN A 169 -2.84 -14.71 -24.61
C GLN A 169 -3.53 -15.92 -23.95
N GLU A 170 -2.81 -17.01 -23.75
CA GLU A 170 -3.30 -18.21 -23.03
C GLU A 170 -3.76 -17.84 -21.61
N LEU A 171 -2.92 -17.12 -20.87
CA LEU A 171 -3.26 -16.63 -19.53
C LEU A 171 -4.40 -15.60 -19.54
N ALA A 172 -4.52 -14.80 -20.60
CA ALA A 172 -5.64 -13.87 -20.75
C ALA A 172 -6.98 -14.58 -20.98
N ARG A 173 -6.96 -15.74 -21.63
CA ARG A 173 -8.15 -16.57 -21.87
C ARG A 173 -8.52 -17.39 -20.63
N ALA A 174 -7.53 -17.89 -19.91
CA ALA A 174 -7.75 -18.75 -18.74
C ALA A 174 -8.15 -17.99 -17.47
N PHE A 175 -7.77 -16.71 -17.33
CA PHE A 175 -7.98 -15.96 -16.08
C PHE A 175 -8.71 -14.62 -16.27
N PRO A 176 -9.59 -14.24 -15.34
CA PRO A 176 -10.32 -12.97 -15.40
C PRO A 176 -9.39 -11.76 -15.24
N LEU A 177 -9.81 -10.63 -15.80
CA LEU A 177 -9.02 -9.38 -15.83
C LEU A 177 -8.63 -8.90 -14.43
N TRP A 178 -9.52 -9.00 -13.44
CA TRP A 178 -9.24 -8.53 -12.07
C TRP A 178 -8.09 -9.32 -11.43
N ARG A 179 -8.03 -10.65 -11.62
CA ARG A 179 -6.97 -11.49 -11.07
C ARG A 179 -5.62 -11.15 -11.68
N ARG A 180 -5.60 -10.83 -12.98
CA ARG A 180 -4.41 -10.34 -13.68
C ARG A 180 -3.99 -8.95 -13.20
N PHE A 181 -4.96 -8.08 -12.90
CA PHE A 181 -4.68 -6.74 -12.37
C PHE A 181 -4.09 -6.81 -10.96
N VAL A 182 -4.69 -7.58 -10.06
CA VAL A 182 -4.16 -7.85 -8.71
C VAL A 182 -2.75 -8.45 -8.78
N GLY A 183 -2.52 -9.39 -9.69
CA GLY A 183 -1.19 -9.97 -9.94
C GLY A 183 -0.14 -8.96 -10.41
N ARG A 184 -0.55 -7.98 -11.23
CA ARG A 184 0.32 -6.88 -11.66
C ARG A 184 0.66 -5.94 -10.50
N LEU A 185 -0.29 -5.68 -9.61
CA LEU A 185 -0.11 -4.89 -8.40
C LEU A 185 0.65 -5.63 -7.29
N ALA A 186 0.76 -6.97 -7.35
CA ALA A 186 1.65 -7.70 -6.48
C ALA A 186 3.12 -7.45 -6.91
N PHE A 187 3.71 -6.36 -6.42
CA PHE A 187 5.08 -5.95 -6.74
C PHE A 187 6.14 -6.84 -6.06
N TRP A 188 5.73 -7.70 -5.13
CA TRP A 188 6.58 -8.64 -4.39
C TRP A 188 6.53 -10.08 -4.93
N SER A 189 5.61 -10.42 -5.85
CA SER A 189 5.42 -11.81 -6.32
C SER A 189 6.66 -12.41 -7.00
N TRP A 190 7.47 -11.56 -7.62
CA TRP A 190 8.72 -11.89 -8.31
C TRP A 190 9.91 -12.24 -7.38
N LEU A 191 9.84 -11.94 -6.08
CA LEU A 191 10.92 -12.25 -5.11
C LEU A 191 10.99 -13.76 -4.85
N GLY A 192 9.87 -14.46 -4.99
CA GLY A 192 9.76 -15.91 -4.83
C GLY A 192 9.93 -16.71 -6.13
N SER A 193 10.04 -16.06 -7.29
CA SER A 193 10.24 -16.74 -8.58
C SER A 193 11.73 -17.10 -8.75
N ARG A 194 12.14 -18.28 -8.27
CA ARG A 194 13.48 -18.85 -8.50
C ARG A 194 13.40 -20.15 -9.31
#